data_AF-A0A1H1L4T0-F1
#
_entry.id   AF-A0A1H1L4T0-F1
#
_cell.length_a   1.000
_cell.length_b   1.000
_cell.length_c   1.000
_cell.angle_alpha   90.00
_cell.angle_beta   90.00
_cell.angle_gamma   90.00
#
_symmetry.space_group_name_H-M   'P 1'
#
loop_
_entity.id
_entity.type
_entity.pdbx_description
1 polymer ?
#
loop_
_entity_poly.entity_id
_entity_poly.type
_entity_poly.pdbx_seq_one_letter_code
_entity_poly.pdbx_strand_id
1 'polypeptide(L)'
;MSEKKKQHYVPKFYLKFFSIKHNQKHIKLCLKKSGEIIQQADLVSQAQESYFYGKDLEREKWFGTIEDTTSVILKEVVKTKTLPKNNSDDYYWIWLFILLQAYRTRAHADEFNDIIDKTMKTAMKFESQFKDFEYDNYFFAYDDAIEKTMDILLKSLPMMRDMQIKLLLNKTTEEIITSDNPVSKYNQFLESRKFPYGHNGMASKGLQILYPLAPDLMLLMYDPKIYKVGNRKQFSQIVINEKDVGVLNLLTCLYANKVLYSTNNVTDFHFEQLLENSNKFKNQKKLELKYYDPVTNYDETKSVIVQHHKTPYMLNLNLSFVKQTQHAKSYKLSGCYSEIRDESYRNKR
;
A
#
# COMPACT_ATOMS: atom_id res chain seq x y z
N MET A 1 -12.78 -29.16 -12.25
CA MET A 1 -12.56 -27.70 -12.13
C MET A 1 -11.06 -27.48 -12.10
N SER A 2 -10.48 -26.62 -12.94
CA SER A 2 -9.01 -26.46 -12.97
C SER A 2 -8.51 -25.95 -11.61
N GLU A 3 -7.49 -26.61 -11.06
CA GLU A 3 -6.94 -26.40 -9.70
C GLU A 3 -6.51 -24.95 -9.39
N LYS A 4 -6.39 -24.09 -10.41
CA LYS A 4 -5.88 -22.71 -10.28
C LYS A 4 -6.75 -21.64 -10.93
N LYS A 5 -8.04 -21.93 -11.16
CA LYS A 5 -8.97 -20.91 -11.70
C LYS A 5 -9.10 -19.72 -10.75
N LYS A 6 -9.24 -19.97 -9.45
CA LYS A 6 -9.39 -18.92 -8.45
C LYS A 6 -8.03 -18.57 -7.86
N GLN A 7 -7.63 -17.32 -8.04
CA GLN A 7 -6.31 -16.82 -7.67
C GLN A 7 -6.47 -15.76 -6.59
N HIS A 8 -5.74 -15.92 -5.49
CA HIS A 8 -5.87 -15.06 -4.31
C HIS A 8 -4.92 -13.89 -4.41
N TYR A 9 -5.44 -12.66 -4.43
CA TYR A 9 -4.62 -11.47 -4.40
C TYR A 9 -4.23 -11.03 -2.99
N VAL A 10 -4.92 -11.55 -1.97
CA VAL A 10 -4.45 -11.57 -0.58
C VAL A 10 -4.35 -13.04 -0.13
N PRO A 11 -3.18 -13.53 0.33
CA PRO A 11 -2.97 -14.96 0.59
C PRO A 11 -3.86 -15.52 1.68
N LYS A 12 -4.35 -16.75 1.45
CA LYS A 12 -5.12 -17.50 2.46
C LYS A 12 -4.35 -17.71 3.75
N PHE A 13 -3.05 -18.03 3.68
CA PHE A 13 -2.25 -18.26 4.88
C PHE A 13 -2.19 -17.00 5.77
N TYR A 14 -2.18 -15.82 5.14
CA TYR A 14 -2.14 -14.54 5.83
C TYR A 14 -3.48 -14.24 6.50
N LEU A 15 -4.60 -14.40 5.79
CA LEU A 15 -5.93 -14.19 6.36
C LEU A 15 -6.21 -15.13 7.56
N LYS A 16 -5.59 -16.32 7.59
CA LYS A 16 -5.70 -17.24 8.73
C LYS A 16 -5.18 -16.64 10.04
N PHE A 17 -4.26 -15.68 10.02
CA PHE A 17 -3.83 -14.97 11.23
C PHE A 17 -4.95 -14.15 11.87
N PHE A 18 -5.97 -13.77 11.10
CA PHE A 18 -7.15 -13.02 11.54
C PHE A 18 -8.40 -13.92 11.65
N SER A 19 -8.25 -15.25 11.60
CA SER A 19 -9.40 -16.16 11.67
C SER A 19 -10.09 -16.11 13.04
N ILE A 20 -11.42 -16.23 13.04
CA ILE A 20 -12.22 -16.22 14.27
C ILE A 20 -11.82 -17.40 15.15
N LYS A 21 -11.66 -17.14 16.46
CA LYS A 21 -11.28 -18.15 17.46
C LYS A 21 -10.09 -19.02 17.02
N HIS A 22 -9.19 -18.49 16.19
CA HIS A 22 -8.05 -19.19 15.60
C HIS A 22 -8.41 -20.48 14.83
N ASN A 23 -9.63 -20.61 14.30
CA ASN A 23 -10.10 -21.83 13.65
C ASN A 23 -9.57 -22.03 12.21
N GLN A 24 -8.92 -21.00 11.63
CA GLN A 24 -8.36 -20.98 10.28
C GLN A 24 -9.33 -21.24 9.12
N LYS A 25 -10.63 -21.29 9.40
CA LYS A 25 -11.70 -21.60 8.43
C LYS A 25 -12.61 -20.41 8.17
N HIS A 26 -12.89 -19.63 9.21
CA HIS A 26 -13.83 -18.53 9.14
C HIS A 26 -13.17 -17.21 9.56
N ILE A 27 -13.64 -16.13 8.98
CA ILE A 27 -13.19 -14.77 9.27
C ILE A 27 -14.40 -13.86 9.43
N LYS A 28 -14.32 -12.90 10.35
CA LYS A 28 -15.33 -11.85 10.45
C LYS A 28 -14.99 -10.78 9.41
N LEU A 29 -16.01 -10.27 8.71
CA LEU A 29 -15.79 -9.22 7.73
C LEU A 29 -16.86 -8.14 7.77
N CYS A 30 -16.49 -6.95 7.31
CA CYS A 30 -17.40 -5.83 7.08
C CYS A 30 -17.26 -5.36 5.63
N LEU A 31 -18.39 -5.27 4.92
CA LEU A 31 -18.47 -4.70 3.58
C LEU A 31 -18.40 -3.17 3.68
N LYS A 32 -17.27 -2.60 3.25
CA LYS A 32 -16.95 -1.17 3.43
C LYS A 32 -18.02 -0.23 2.85
N LYS A 33 -18.66 -0.62 1.74
CA LYS A 33 -19.65 0.23 1.05
C LYS A 33 -21.01 0.26 1.77
N SER A 34 -21.51 -0.89 2.21
CA SER A 34 -22.83 -0.99 2.85
C SER A 34 -22.78 -0.89 4.38
N GLY A 35 -21.61 -1.12 4.98
CA GLY A 35 -21.47 -1.30 6.43
C GLY A 35 -21.96 -2.67 6.92
N GLU A 36 -22.42 -3.55 6.03
CA GLU A 36 -22.91 -4.87 6.39
C GLU A 36 -21.80 -5.72 7.01
N ILE A 37 -22.10 -6.39 8.13
CA ILE A 37 -21.15 -7.20 8.88
C ILE A 37 -21.56 -8.67 8.78
N ILE A 38 -20.61 -9.50 8.36
CA ILE A 38 -20.75 -10.96 8.31
C ILE A 38 -19.86 -11.55 9.39
N GLN A 39 -20.50 -12.14 10.41
CA GLN A 39 -19.80 -12.67 11.59
C GLN A 39 -18.92 -13.88 11.28
N GLN A 40 -19.32 -14.70 10.31
CA GLN A 40 -18.63 -15.93 9.94
C GLN A 40 -18.67 -16.13 8.42
N ALA A 41 -17.70 -15.54 7.71
CA ALA A 41 -17.50 -15.79 6.29
C ALA A 41 -16.48 -16.91 6.08
N ASP A 42 -16.65 -17.72 5.03
CA ASP A 42 -15.65 -18.71 4.63
C ASP A 42 -14.37 -18.01 4.16
N LEU A 43 -13.25 -18.28 4.83
CA LEU A 43 -11.95 -17.65 4.57
C LEU A 43 -11.40 -18.03 3.19
N VAL A 44 -11.65 -19.27 2.74
CA VAL A 44 -11.15 -19.75 1.44
C VAL A 44 -11.85 -19.05 0.27
N SER A 45 -13.02 -18.47 0.51
CA SER A 45 -13.74 -17.69 -0.50
C SER A 45 -13.26 -16.24 -0.66
N GLN A 46 -12.39 -15.74 0.24
CA GLN A 46 -12.05 -14.32 0.33
C GLN A 46 -10.85 -13.89 -0.52
N ALA A 47 -10.85 -12.60 -0.90
CA ALA A 47 -9.76 -11.89 -1.58
C ALA A 47 -9.16 -12.66 -2.78
N GLN A 48 -10.04 -13.20 -3.63
CA GLN A 48 -9.70 -13.95 -4.82
C GLN A 48 -10.60 -13.57 -5.99
N GLU A 49 -10.12 -13.85 -7.19
CA GLU A 49 -10.91 -13.73 -8.42
C GLU A 49 -10.52 -14.81 -9.42
N SER A 50 -11.34 -15.00 -10.45
CA SER A 50 -11.02 -15.96 -11.51
C SER A 50 -9.95 -15.40 -12.43
N TYR A 51 -8.82 -16.10 -12.57
CA TYR A 51 -7.69 -15.73 -13.45
C TYR A 51 -7.18 -14.30 -13.23
N PHE A 52 -7.09 -13.88 -11.97
CA PHE A 52 -6.67 -12.53 -11.58
C PHE A 52 -5.27 -12.11 -12.10
N TYR A 53 -4.37 -13.07 -12.26
CA TYR A 53 -3.01 -12.95 -12.78
C TYR A 53 -2.87 -13.52 -14.20
N GLY A 54 -3.97 -13.62 -14.94
CA GLY A 54 -3.98 -14.22 -16.27
C GLY A 54 -4.25 -15.74 -16.26
N LYS A 55 -4.42 -16.26 -17.48
CA LYS A 55 -4.82 -17.65 -17.74
C LYS A 55 -3.65 -18.62 -17.91
N ASP A 56 -2.42 -18.13 -18.11
CA ASP A 56 -1.22 -18.96 -18.30
C ASP A 56 -0.73 -19.66 -17.01
N LEU A 57 -1.18 -19.16 -15.86
CA LEU A 57 -0.85 -19.65 -14.51
C LEU A 57 0.64 -19.53 -14.12
N GLU A 58 1.48 -18.85 -14.90
CA GLU A 58 2.91 -18.70 -14.59
C GLU A 58 3.10 -17.83 -13.35
N ARG A 59 2.42 -16.68 -13.32
CA ARG A 59 2.47 -15.75 -12.18
C ARG A 59 1.86 -16.36 -10.92
N GLU A 60 0.74 -17.06 -11.04
CA GLU A 60 0.13 -17.80 -9.92
C GLU A 60 1.10 -18.83 -9.32
N LYS A 61 1.83 -19.58 -10.16
CA LYS A 61 2.86 -20.53 -9.68
C LYS A 61 4.00 -19.80 -8.97
N TRP A 62 4.50 -18.72 -9.56
CA TRP A 62 5.59 -17.93 -8.99
C TRP A 62 5.22 -17.33 -7.64
N PHE A 63 4.02 -16.74 -7.51
CA PHE A 63 3.50 -16.25 -6.23
C PHE A 63 3.36 -17.37 -5.22
N GLY A 64 2.87 -18.54 -5.63
CA GLY A 64 2.81 -19.73 -4.77
C GLY A 64 4.16 -20.06 -4.13
N THR A 65 5.25 -20.06 -4.89
CA THR A 65 6.61 -20.33 -4.36
C THR A 65 7.06 -19.30 -3.32
N ILE A 66 6.77 -18.01 -3.57
CA ILE A 66 7.09 -16.93 -2.62
C ILE A 66 6.24 -17.08 -1.35
N GLU A 67 4.97 -17.40 -1.50
CA GLU A 67 4.02 -17.57 -0.40
C GLU A 67 4.34 -18.78 0.46
N ASP A 68 4.72 -19.91 -0.13
CA ASP A 68 5.12 -21.11 0.60
C ASP A 68 6.28 -20.80 1.54
N THR A 69 7.33 -20.18 0.99
CA THR A 69 8.53 -19.77 1.75
C THR A 69 8.19 -18.74 2.82
N THR A 70 7.51 -17.66 2.43
CA THR A 70 7.21 -16.54 3.34
C THR A 70 6.21 -16.94 4.42
N SER A 71 5.30 -17.88 4.15
CA SER A 71 4.33 -18.33 5.13
C SER A 71 4.99 -19.00 6.33
N VAL A 72 6.06 -19.76 6.13
CA VAL A 72 6.82 -20.40 7.22
C VAL A 72 7.48 -19.33 8.07
N ILE A 73 8.14 -18.37 7.42
CA ILE A 73 8.84 -17.27 8.10
C ILE A 73 7.84 -16.42 8.90
N LEU A 74 6.74 -15.97 8.29
CA LEU A 74 5.76 -15.12 8.97
C LEU A 74 5.02 -15.84 10.09
N LYS A 75 4.75 -17.15 9.98
CA LYS A 75 4.22 -17.94 11.09
C LYS A 75 5.16 -17.93 12.29
N GLU A 76 6.47 -18.07 12.04
CA GLU A 76 7.47 -18.00 13.11
C GLU A 76 7.55 -16.59 13.72
N VAL A 77 7.48 -15.54 12.90
CA VAL A 77 7.39 -14.14 13.40
C VAL A 77 6.16 -13.94 14.26
N VAL A 78 4.99 -14.43 13.84
CA VAL A 78 3.73 -14.31 14.60
C VAL A 78 3.80 -15.09 15.93
N LYS A 79 4.47 -16.24 15.94
CA LYS A 79 4.64 -17.09 17.12
C LYS A 79 5.66 -16.51 18.12
N THR A 80 6.83 -16.13 17.63
CA THR A 80 7.97 -15.67 18.46
C THR A 80 7.96 -14.17 18.74
N LYS A 81 7.10 -13.43 18.03
CA LYS A 81 7.05 -11.96 18.06
C LYS A 81 8.41 -11.33 17.74
N THR A 82 9.23 -11.99 16.93
CA THR A 82 10.61 -11.61 16.64
C THR A 82 10.84 -11.63 15.13
N LEU A 83 11.52 -10.62 14.60
CA LEU A 83 11.90 -10.59 13.19
C LEU A 83 13.16 -11.43 12.94
N PRO A 84 13.31 -11.99 11.73
CA PRO A 84 14.59 -12.55 11.30
C PRO A 84 15.71 -11.53 11.40
N LYS A 85 16.95 -12.02 11.46
CA LYS A 85 18.15 -11.18 11.51
C LYS A 85 18.13 -10.19 10.33
N ASN A 86 18.50 -8.94 10.60
CA ASN A 86 18.51 -7.89 9.59
C ASN A 86 19.43 -8.28 8.44
N ASN A 87 18.95 -8.11 7.20
CA ASN A 87 19.62 -8.53 5.97
C ASN A 87 19.89 -10.05 5.84
N SER A 88 19.21 -10.92 6.60
CA SER A 88 19.19 -12.35 6.28
C SER A 88 18.27 -12.64 5.08
N ASP A 89 18.37 -13.84 4.51
CA ASP A 89 17.47 -14.26 3.42
C ASP A 89 16.00 -14.20 3.86
N ASP A 90 15.68 -14.71 5.05
CA ASP A 90 14.34 -14.64 5.65
C ASP A 90 13.83 -13.19 5.78
N TYR A 91 14.71 -12.24 6.12
CA TYR A 91 14.35 -10.82 6.18
C TYR A 91 13.99 -10.29 4.79
N TYR A 92 14.76 -10.66 3.76
CA TYR A 92 14.49 -10.25 2.39
C TYR A 92 13.24 -10.92 1.79
N TRP A 93 12.88 -12.12 2.24
CA TRP A 93 11.60 -12.74 1.91
C TRP A 93 10.41 -11.93 2.43
N ILE A 94 10.46 -11.49 3.70
CA ILE A 94 9.43 -10.59 4.27
C ILE A 94 9.39 -9.27 3.48
N TRP A 95 10.56 -8.68 3.20
CA TRP A 95 10.66 -7.42 2.45
C TRP A 95 10.01 -7.54 1.06
N LEU A 96 10.35 -8.57 0.29
CA LEU A 96 9.80 -8.80 -1.04
C LEU A 96 8.29 -9.02 -0.96
N PHE A 97 7.84 -9.82 0.01
CA PHE A 97 6.43 -10.14 0.17
C PHE A 97 5.57 -8.90 0.51
N ILE A 98 6.01 -8.02 1.42
CA ILE A 98 5.30 -6.76 1.70
C ILE A 98 5.17 -5.92 0.42
N LEU A 99 6.27 -5.81 -0.34
CA LEU A 99 6.28 -5.03 -1.58
C LEU A 99 5.36 -5.65 -2.63
N LEU A 100 5.40 -6.95 -2.85
CA LEU A 100 4.46 -7.62 -3.75
C LEU A 100 3.01 -7.38 -3.32
N GLN A 101 2.71 -7.53 -2.04
CA GLN A 101 1.37 -7.32 -1.50
C GLN A 101 0.88 -5.87 -1.65
N ALA A 102 1.79 -4.90 -1.72
CA ALA A 102 1.48 -3.48 -1.90
C ALA A 102 1.08 -3.10 -3.33
N TYR A 103 1.26 -4.00 -4.31
CA TYR A 103 1.05 -3.73 -5.74
C TYR A 103 0.20 -4.79 -6.46
N ARG A 104 -0.08 -5.94 -5.83
CA ARG A 104 -0.78 -7.09 -6.46
C ARG A 104 -2.25 -7.24 -6.09
N THR A 105 -2.91 -6.20 -5.60
CA THR A 105 -4.32 -6.23 -5.18
C THR A 105 -5.25 -5.63 -6.23
N ARG A 106 -6.54 -5.97 -6.18
CA ARG A 106 -7.56 -5.40 -7.08
C ARG A 106 -7.57 -3.86 -7.01
N ALA A 107 -7.50 -3.29 -5.81
CA ALA A 107 -7.41 -1.84 -5.64
C ALA A 107 -6.23 -1.25 -6.41
N HIS A 108 -5.06 -1.90 -6.42
CA HIS A 108 -3.90 -1.37 -7.12
C HIS A 108 -4.01 -1.50 -8.65
N ALA A 109 -4.66 -2.54 -9.17
CA ALA A 109 -4.98 -2.65 -10.60
C ALA A 109 -5.93 -1.54 -11.05
N ASP A 110 -7.01 -1.32 -10.28
CA ASP A 110 -7.99 -0.27 -10.57
C ASP A 110 -7.30 1.11 -10.58
N GLU A 111 -6.47 1.38 -9.56
CA GLU A 111 -5.68 2.61 -9.48
C GLU A 111 -4.71 2.79 -10.65
N PHE A 112 -4.09 1.71 -11.13
CA PHE A 112 -3.19 1.76 -12.27
C PHE A 112 -3.92 2.09 -13.57
N ASN A 113 -5.06 1.42 -13.82
CA ASN A 113 -5.87 1.69 -15.00
C ASN A 113 -6.44 3.12 -15.00
N ASP A 114 -6.84 3.65 -13.85
CA ASP A 114 -7.24 5.07 -13.74
C ASP A 114 -6.10 6.03 -14.14
N ILE A 115 -4.85 5.71 -13.79
CA ILE A 115 -3.68 6.51 -14.19
C ILE A 115 -3.44 6.40 -15.70
N ILE A 116 -3.54 5.20 -16.26
CA ILE A 116 -3.36 4.96 -17.71
C ILE A 116 -4.44 5.71 -18.50
N ASP A 117 -5.71 5.60 -18.11
CA ASP A 117 -6.83 6.29 -18.76
C ASP A 117 -6.58 7.79 -18.86
N LYS A 118 -6.28 8.43 -17.73
CA LYS A 118 -6.01 9.87 -17.72
C LYS A 118 -4.75 10.24 -18.48
N THR A 119 -3.70 9.41 -18.45
CA THR A 119 -2.45 9.66 -19.19
C THR A 119 -2.68 9.63 -20.69
N MET A 120 -3.41 8.63 -21.19
CA MET A 120 -3.72 8.55 -22.61
C MET A 120 -4.64 9.67 -23.06
N LYS A 121 -5.72 9.95 -22.32
CA LYS A 121 -6.62 11.07 -22.63
C LYS A 121 -5.90 12.40 -22.64
N THR A 122 -4.98 12.63 -21.71
CA THR A 122 -4.20 13.87 -21.71
C THR A 122 -3.22 13.94 -22.87
N ALA A 123 -2.52 12.85 -23.20
CA ALA A 123 -1.62 12.82 -24.35
C ALA A 123 -2.36 13.10 -25.66
N MET A 124 -3.51 12.45 -25.89
CA MET A 124 -4.28 12.63 -27.12
C MET A 124 -4.82 14.06 -27.29
N LYS A 125 -5.14 14.77 -26.18
CA LYS A 125 -5.56 16.19 -26.24
C LYS A 125 -4.49 17.12 -26.82
N PHE A 126 -3.23 16.73 -26.83
CA PHE A 126 -2.15 17.50 -27.44
C PHE A 126 -1.89 17.15 -28.90
N GLU A 127 -2.53 16.10 -29.41
CA GLU A 127 -2.31 15.57 -30.76
C GLU A 127 -3.47 15.98 -31.68
N SER A 128 -3.16 16.74 -32.73
CA SER A 128 -4.17 17.32 -33.64
C SER A 128 -5.05 16.26 -34.31
N GLN A 129 -4.52 15.08 -34.57
CA GLN A 129 -5.24 13.95 -35.17
C GLN A 129 -6.42 13.43 -34.33
N PHE A 130 -6.47 13.75 -33.03
CA PHE A 130 -7.55 13.31 -32.15
C PHE A 130 -8.53 14.43 -31.77
N LYS A 131 -8.47 15.60 -32.42
CA LYS A 131 -9.30 16.77 -32.02
C LYS A 131 -10.81 16.48 -31.93
N ASP A 132 -11.32 15.63 -32.80
CA ASP A 132 -12.74 15.26 -32.87
C ASP A 132 -13.06 13.93 -32.15
N PHE A 133 -12.08 13.33 -31.46
CA PHE A 133 -12.30 12.09 -30.72
C PHE A 133 -12.99 12.37 -29.38
N GLU A 134 -14.13 11.73 -29.12
CA GLU A 134 -14.90 11.89 -27.88
C GLU A 134 -14.31 11.03 -26.74
N TYR A 135 -13.20 11.48 -26.17
CA TYR A 135 -12.44 10.75 -25.14
C TYR A 135 -13.25 10.26 -23.95
N ASP A 136 -14.21 11.06 -23.48
CA ASP A 136 -14.95 10.80 -22.25
C ASP A 136 -15.90 9.59 -22.38
N ASN A 137 -16.16 9.13 -23.60
CA ASN A 137 -16.95 7.91 -23.87
C ASN A 137 -16.13 6.63 -23.75
N TYR A 138 -14.80 6.72 -23.64
CA TYR A 138 -13.91 5.57 -23.59
C TYR A 138 -13.17 5.49 -22.26
N PHE A 139 -12.82 4.26 -21.85
CA PHE A 139 -11.93 4.00 -20.72
C PHE A 139 -10.75 3.18 -21.21
N PHE A 140 -9.55 3.75 -21.18
CA PHE A 140 -8.32 3.07 -21.60
C PHE A 140 -7.71 2.33 -20.43
N ALA A 141 -7.61 1.01 -20.56
CA ALA A 141 -7.12 0.12 -19.52
C ALA A 141 -6.31 -1.02 -20.11
N TYR A 142 -5.47 -1.62 -19.28
CA TYR A 142 -4.91 -2.94 -19.57
C TYR A 142 -5.81 -4.01 -18.96
N ASP A 143 -6.16 -5.02 -19.75
CA ASP A 143 -6.81 -6.23 -19.25
C ASP A 143 -5.92 -6.92 -18.21
N ASP A 144 -4.61 -7.01 -18.50
CA ASP A 144 -3.58 -7.58 -17.61
C ASP A 144 -2.84 -6.50 -16.78
N ALA A 145 -3.59 -5.54 -16.22
CA ALA A 145 -3.03 -4.44 -15.43
C ALA A 145 -2.09 -4.90 -14.32
N ILE A 146 -2.39 -6.03 -13.66
CA ILE A 146 -1.54 -6.60 -12.60
C ILE A 146 -0.18 -7.03 -13.14
N GLU A 147 -0.10 -7.64 -14.32
CA GLU A 147 1.18 -8.04 -14.88
C GLU A 147 2.07 -6.83 -15.15
N LYS A 148 1.49 -5.76 -15.70
CA LYS A 148 2.21 -4.51 -15.94
C LYS A 148 2.67 -3.84 -14.66
N THR A 149 1.83 -3.79 -13.62
CA THR A 149 2.23 -3.22 -12.33
C THR A 149 3.33 -4.06 -11.67
N MET A 150 3.31 -5.39 -11.83
CA MET A 150 4.36 -6.27 -11.33
C MET A 150 5.68 -6.06 -12.04
N ASP A 151 5.69 -5.92 -13.36
CA ASP A 151 6.94 -5.64 -14.08
C ASP A 151 7.56 -4.30 -13.66
N ILE A 152 6.72 -3.28 -13.43
CA ILE A 152 7.17 -1.98 -12.89
C ILE A 152 7.71 -2.15 -11.46
N LEU A 153 7.03 -2.93 -10.62
CA LEU A 153 7.49 -3.22 -9.26
C LEU A 153 8.87 -3.90 -9.28
N LEU A 154 9.04 -4.97 -10.07
CA LEU A 154 10.28 -5.74 -10.14
C LEU A 154 11.47 -4.87 -10.57
N LYS A 155 11.25 -3.98 -11.55
CA LYS A 155 12.26 -3.00 -11.99
C LYS A 155 12.59 -1.94 -10.94
N SER A 156 11.66 -1.64 -10.03
CA SER A 156 11.83 -0.61 -9.00
C SER A 156 12.25 -1.14 -7.62
N LEU A 157 12.28 -2.47 -7.43
CA LEU A 157 12.77 -3.12 -6.20
C LEU A 157 14.12 -2.60 -5.70
N PRO A 158 15.15 -2.33 -6.54
CA PRO A 158 16.42 -1.79 -6.07
C PRO A 158 16.28 -0.47 -5.30
N MET A 159 15.28 0.36 -5.63
CA MET A 159 15.02 1.65 -4.98
C MET A 159 14.40 1.50 -3.58
N MET A 160 13.95 0.30 -3.22
CA MET A 160 13.30 0.00 -1.93
C MET A 160 14.24 -0.71 -0.94
N ARG A 161 15.46 -1.05 -1.37
CA ARG A 161 16.43 -1.80 -0.56
C ARG A 161 16.95 -1.02 0.65
N ASP A 162 16.87 0.31 0.60
CA ASP A 162 17.30 1.21 1.67
C ASP A 162 16.30 1.28 2.85
N MET A 163 15.10 0.76 2.67
CA MET A 163 14.06 0.76 3.71
C MET A 163 14.33 -0.31 4.77
N GLN A 164 13.96 0.00 6.02
CA GLN A 164 14.06 -0.92 7.15
C GLN A 164 12.70 -1.42 7.58
N ILE A 165 12.64 -2.66 8.07
CA ILE A 165 11.44 -3.27 8.63
C ILE A 165 11.54 -3.32 10.15
N LYS A 166 10.45 -2.95 10.83
CA LYS A 166 10.25 -3.06 12.27
C LYS A 166 8.94 -3.77 12.57
N LEU A 167 8.90 -4.43 13.73
CA LEU A 167 7.71 -5.09 14.24
C LEU A 167 7.09 -4.24 15.34
N LEU A 168 5.83 -3.87 15.13
CA LEU A 168 4.98 -3.20 16.08
C LEU A 168 4.17 -4.25 16.83
N LEU A 169 4.19 -4.17 18.16
CA LEU A 169 3.48 -5.08 19.05
C LEU A 169 2.32 -4.34 19.70
N ASN A 170 1.12 -4.83 19.44
CA ASN A 170 -0.07 -4.33 20.10
C ASN A 170 -0.32 -5.14 21.38
N LYS A 171 -0.37 -4.44 22.52
CA LYS A 171 -0.72 -5.01 23.83
C LYS A 171 -2.03 -4.45 24.38
N THR A 172 -2.77 -3.71 23.58
CA THR A 172 -4.04 -3.10 23.98
C THR A 172 -5.18 -4.11 23.83
N THR A 173 -6.37 -3.72 24.27
CA THR A 173 -7.60 -4.51 24.09
C THR A 173 -8.20 -4.38 22.68
N GLU A 174 -7.88 -3.30 21.95
CA GLU A 174 -8.31 -3.10 20.58
C GLU A 174 -7.41 -3.88 19.62
N GLU A 175 -7.98 -4.76 18.82
CA GLU A 175 -7.19 -5.52 17.83
C GLU A 175 -6.90 -4.71 16.56
N ILE A 176 -5.75 -5.01 15.96
CA ILE A 176 -5.44 -4.57 14.61
C ILE A 176 -6.33 -5.33 13.61
N ILE A 177 -6.91 -4.61 12.64
CA ILE A 177 -7.68 -5.21 11.54
C ILE A 177 -6.87 -5.28 10.25
N THR A 178 -7.35 -6.06 9.28
CA THR A 178 -6.83 -6.10 7.91
C THR A 178 -7.93 -5.90 6.87
N SER A 179 -7.61 -6.03 5.58
CA SER A 179 -8.54 -5.83 4.48
C SER A 179 -8.17 -6.65 3.25
N ASP A 180 -9.00 -6.57 2.21
CA ASP A 180 -8.70 -7.04 0.86
C ASP A 180 -7.61 -6.22 0.14
N ASN A 181 -7.12 -5.15 0.76
CA ASN A 181 -5.93 -4.41 0.33
C ASN A 181 -5.08 -4.04 1.56
N PRO A 182 -4.37 -5.02 2.14
CA PRO A 182 -3.85 -4.92 3.51
C PRO A 182 -2.69 -3.94 3.68
N VAL A 183 -2.05 -3.49 2.60
CA VAL A 183 -0.91 -2.58 2.69
C VAL A 183 -1.38 -1.13 2.62
N SER A 184 -1.03 -0.36 3.65
CA SER A 184 -1.22 1.08 3.67
C SER A 184 0.10 1.83 3.48
N LYS A 185 0.08 2.93 2.72
CA LYS A 185 1.23 3.82 2.53
C LYS A 185 0.95 5.17 3.20
N TYR A 186 1.96 5.73 3.86
CA TYR A 186 1.85 7.03 4.51
C TYR A 186 3.19 7.76 4.51
N ASN A 187 3.16 9.08 4.75
CA ASN A 187 4.36 9.89 4.79
C ASN A 187 4.19 11.09 5.75
N GLN A 188 4.44 10.86 7.04
CA GLN A 188 4.37 11.93 8.06
C GLN A 188 5.33 13.09 7.76
N PHE A 189 6.45 12.83 7.08
CA PHE A 189 7.48 13.82 6.77
C PHE A 189 7.03 14.85 5.73
N LEU A 190 6.46 14.40 4.61
CA LEU A 190 5.94 15.27 3.55
C LEU A 190 4.62 15.91 3.95
N GLU A 191 3.75 15.19 4.65
CA GLU A 191 2.50 15.74 5.18
C GLU A 191 2.75 16.90 6.14
N SER A 192 3.61 16.71 7.16
CA SER A 192 3.90 17.76 8.17
C SER A 192 4.52 19.02 7.57
N ARG A 193 5.04 18.95 6.34
CA ARG A 193 5.61 20.08 5.60
C ARG A 193 4.68 20.62 4.52
N LYS A 194 3.44 20.13 4.44
CA LYS A 194 2.45 20.54 3.44
C LYS A 194 2.98 20.43 2.01
N PHE A 195 3.76 19.38 1.72
CA PHE A 195 4.30 19.19 0.38
C PHE A 195 3.15 19.04 -0.63
N PRO A 196 3.13 19.78 -1.74
CA PRO A 196 1.92 19.97 -2.54
C PRO A 196 1.61 18.83 -3.53
N TYR A 197 2.51 17.85 -3.67
CA TYR A 197 2.36 16.76 -4.66
C TYR A 197 2.10 15.41 -3.99
N GLY A 198 2.24 14.32 -4.74
CA GLY A 198 2.09 12.96 -4.20
C GLY A 198 3.18 12.61 -3.18
N HIS A 199 2.79 11.98 -2.06
CA HIS A 199 3.73 11.67 -0.96
C HIS A 199 4.18 10.21 -0.90
N ASN A 200 3.39 9.30 -1.49
CA ASN A 200 3.44 7.87 -1.20
C ASN A 200 4.03 7.04 -2.35
N GLY A 201 4.80 7.65 -3.24
CA GLY A 201 5.50 6.94 -4.31
C GLY A 201 6.59 6.03 -3.74
N MET A 202 6.96 4.98 -4.48
CA MET A 202 7.94 3.99 -4.01
C MET A 202 9.24 4.65 -3.58
N ALA A 203 9.77 5.56 -4.37
CA ALA A 203 11.03 6.23 -4.09
C ALA A 203 10.88 7.47 -3.17
N SER A 204 9.67 7.78 -2.71
CA SER A 204 9.40 9.00 -1.95
C SER A 204 10.16 9.05 -0.63
N LYS A 205 10.80 10.19 -0.36
CA LYS A 205 11.50 10.50 0.88
C LYS A 205 10.50 10.54 2.03
N GLY A 206 10.79 9.80 3.10
CA GLY A 206 9.88 9.67 4.24
C GLY A 206 8.71 8.71 4.03
N LEU A 207 8.78 7.80 3.05
CA LEU A 207 7.76 6.77 2.89
C LEU A 207 7.70 5.84 4.11
N GLN A 208 6.47 5.51 4.53
CA GLN A 208 6.13 4.48 5.49
C GLN A 208 5.13 3.53 4.82
N ILE A 209 5.36 2.23 4.96
CA ILE A 209 4.49 1.15 4.47
C ILE A 209 4.12 0.31 5.68
N LEU A 210 2.82 0.20 5.93
CA LEU A 210 2.24 -0.47 7.08
C LEU A 210 1.47 -1.69 6.60
N TYR A 211 1.71 -2.81 7.26
CA TYR A 211 1.11 -4.10 6.93
C TYR A 211 0.65 -4.79 8.22
N PRO A 212 -0.67 -4.81 8.50
CA PRO A 212 -1.23 -5.63 9.57
C PRO A 212 -0.77 -7.06 9.41
N LEU A 213 -0.09 -7.66 10.38
CA LEU A 213 0.41 -9.04 10.27
C LEU A 213 -0.52 -10.03 10.99
N ALA A 214 -0.96 -9.65 12.18
CA ALA A 214 -1.91 -10.38 13.01
C ALA A 214 -2.69 -9.37 13.89
N PRO A 215 -3.73 -9.79 14.62
CA PRO A 215 -4.52 -8.89 15.48
C PRO A 215 -3.69 -8.14 16.54
N ASP A 216 -2.55 -8.70 16.91
CA ASP A 216 -1.61 -8.13 17.88
C ASP A 216 -0.27 -7.65 17.27
N LEU A 217 -0.13 -7.69 15.95
CA LEU A 217 1.15 -7.42 15.27
C LEU A 217 0.99 -6.64 13.96
N MET A 218 1.90 -5.69 13.74
CA MET A 218 2.02 -4.98 12.47
C MET A 218 3.48 -4.87 12.03
N LEU A 219 3.72 -5.04 10.73
CA LEU A 219 5.01 -4.76 10.10
C LEU A 219 5.01 -3.31 9.61
N LEU A 220 6.08 -2.59 9.93
CA LEU A 220 6.35 -1.24 9.44
C LEU A 220 7.64 -1.27 8.63
N MET A 221 7.54 -1.06 7.32
CA MET A 221 8.67 -0.75 6.47
C MET A 221 8.77 0.77 6.31
N TYR A 222 9.93 1.37 6.58
CA TYR A 222 10.06 2.83 6.65
C TYR A 222 11.42 3.32 6.13
N ASP A 223 11.47 4.60 5.78
CA ASP A 223 12.70 5.32 5.46
C ASP A 223 13.54 5.63 6.72
N PRO A 224 14.67 4.95 6.95
CA PRO A 224 15.49 5.14 8.14
C PRO A 224 16.32 6.43 8.13
N LYS A 225 16.47 7.10 6.96
CA LYS A 225 17.13 8.42 6.90
C LYS A 225 16.23 9.50 7.48
N ILE A 226 14.91 9.31 7.38
CA ILE A 226 13.92 10.29 7.81
C ILE A 226 13.37 10.00 9.20
N TYR A 227 13.11 8.74 9.54
CA TYR A 227 12.51 8.39 10.82
C TYR A 227 13.44 7.58 11.73
N LYS A 228 13.31 7.83 13.03
CA LYS A 228 13.72 6.93 14.10
C LYS A 228 12.46 6.26 14.63
N VAL A 229 12.41 4.93 14.57
CA VAL A 229 11.25 4.14 15.01
C VAL A 229 11.66 3.35 16.25
N GLY A 230 10.96 3.60 17.36
CA GLY A 230 11.25 2.98 18.65
C GLY A 230 12.59 3.41 19.24
N ASN A 231 13.28 2.44 19.87
CA ASN A 231 14.57 2.65 20.54
C ASN A 231 15.73 2.18 19.66
N ARG A 232 16.97 2.62 19.94
CA ARG A 232 18.18 2.27 19.16
C ARG A 232 18.47 0.76 19.06
N LYS A 233 17.89 -0.10 19.91
CA LYS A 233 18.11 -1.56 19.84
C LYS A 233 17.52 -2.09 18.53
N GLN A 234 18.35 -2.80 17.76
CA GLN A 234 18.06 -3.23 16.38
C GLN A 234 16.77 -4.07 16.27
N PHE A 235 16.39 -4.77 17.35
CA PHE A 235 15.20 -5.62 17.46
C PHE A 235 14.35 -5.30 18.71
N SER A 236 13.98 -4.04 18.92
CA SER A 236 12.94 -3.74 19.91
C SER A 236 11.56 -4.05 19.31
N GLN A 237 10.81 -4.97 19.91
CA GLN A 237 9.36 -4.98 19.78
C GLN A 237 8.86 -3.59 20.18
N ILE A 238 8.30 -2.85 19.23
CA ILE A 238 7.82 -1.49 19.48
C ILE A 238 6.39 -1.62 19.97
N VAL A 239 6.17 -1.40 21.27
CA VAL A 239 4.82 -1.43 21.83
C VAL A 239 4.05 -0.19 21.36
N ILE A 240 2.87 -0.40 20.80
CA ILE A 240 1.95 0.67 20.38
C ILE A 240 0.83 0.83 21.41
N ASN A 241 0.24 2.02 21.48
CA ASN A 241 -0.89 2.32 22.37
C ASN A 241 -2.24 2.33 21.61
N GLU A 242 -3.35 2.48 22.33
CA GLU A 242 -4.71 2.45 21.75
C GLU A 242 -4.92 3.52 20.68
N LYS A 243 -4.39 4.74 20.91
CA LYS A 243 -4.46 5.82 19.92
C LYS A 243 -3.74 5.44 18.63
N ASP A 244 -2.57 4.83 18.73
CA ASP A 244 -1.83 4.32 17.56
C ASP A 244 -2.65 3.25 16.84
N VAL A 245 -3.21 2.26 17.56
CA VAL A 245 -4.06 1.20 16.97
C VAL A 245 -5.26 1.79 16.22
N GLY A 246 -5.97 2.74 16.83
CA GLY A 246 -7.13 3.39 16.22
C GLY A 246 -6.80 4.09 14.89
N VAL A 247 -5.70 4.87 14.83
CA VAL A 247 -5.31 5.53 13.57
C VAL A 247 -4.75 4.55 12.53
N LEU A 248 -4.11 3.47 12.97
CA LEU A 248 -3.62 2.41 12.08
C LEU A 248 -4.79 1.64 11.46
N ASN A 249 -5.81 1.28 12.24
CA ASN A 249 -7.03 0.66 11.75
C ASN A 249 -7.80 1.59 10.80
N LEU A 250 -7.86 2.90 11.11
CA LEU A 250 -8.45 3.90 10.22
C LEU A 250 -7.72 3.92 8.87
N LEU A 251 -6.39 3.90 8.89
CA LEU A 251 -5.60 3.86 7.68
C LEU A 251 -5.84 2.57 6.87
N THR A 252 -5.91 1.40 7.52
CA THR A 252 -6.31 0.14 6.88
C THR A 252 -7.69 0.26 6.22
N CYS A 253 -8.67 0.85 6.90
CA CYS A 253 -10.01 1.09 6.36
C CYS A 253 -9.99 2.01 5.15
N LEU A 254 -9.21 3.09 5.18
CA LEU A 254 -9.08 3.99 4.04
C LEU A 254 -8.50 3.29 2.80
N TYR A 255 -7.49 2.42 2.99
CA TYR A 255 -6.86 1.67 1.90
C TYR A 255 -7.64 0.44 1.43
N ALA A 256 -8.53 -0.11 2.25
CA ALA A 256 -9.38 -1.25 1.88
C ALA A 256 -10.18 -0.98 0.61
N ASN A 257 -10.31 -1.98 -0.25
CA ASN A 257 -11.08 -1.87 -1.48
C ASN A 257 -12.58 -2.02 -1.17
N LYS A 258 -12.99 -3.24 -0.80
CA LYS A 258 -14.39 -3.60 -0.57
C LYS A 258 -14.61 -4.17 0.82
N VAL A 259 -13.62 -4.83 1.40
CA VAL A 259 -13.81 -5.65 2.60
C VAL A 259 -12.76 -5.36 3.66
N LEU A 260 -13.22 -5.15 4.90
CA LEU A 260 -12.43 -5.19 6.12
C LEU A 260 -12.55 -6.56 6.78
N TYR A 261 -11.46 -7.07 7.33
CA TYR A 261 -11.39 -8.37 7.99
C TYR A 261 -10.89 -8.23 9.44
N SER A 262 -11.47 -9.00 10.34
CA SER A 262 -11.08 -9.05 11.75
C SER A 262 -11.33 -10.42 12.38
N THR A 263 -10.90 -10.57 13.63
CA THR A 263 -11.35 -11.68 14.48
C THR A 263 -12.73 -11.40 15.05
N ASN A 264 -13.26 -12.35 15.83
CA ASN A 264 -14.50 -12.17 16.58
C ASN A 264 -14.39 -11.19 17.78
N ASN A 265 -13.19 -10.72 18.14
CA ASN A 265 -13.00 -9.79 19.26
C ASN A 265 -13.29 -8.32 18.87
N VAL A 266 -13.23 -8.00 17.58
CA VAL A 266 -13.62 -6.67 17.07
C VAL A 266 -15.14 -6.60 17.01
N THR A 267 -15.73 -5.65 17.74
CA THR A 267 -17.18 -5.47 17.82
C THR A 267 -17.77 -4.86 16.56
N ASP A 268 -19.08 -5.03 16.35
CA ASP A 268 -19.78 -4.42 15.21
C ASP A 268 -19.74 -2.89 15.30
N PHE A 269 -19.96 -2.37 16.51
CA PHE A 269 -19.82 -0.95 16.82
C PHE A 269 -18.44 -0.39 16.45
N HIS A 270 -17.34 -1.15 16.65
CA HIS A 270 -16.01 -0.69 16.23
C HIS A 270 -15.93 -0.53 14.71
N PHE A 271 -16.51 -1.45 13.91
CA PHE A 271 -16.57 -1.28 12.46
C PHE A 271 -17.41 -0.07 12.05
N GLU A 272 -18.56 0.14 12.69
CA GLU A 272 -19.43 1.29 12.43
C GLU A 272 -18.68 2.62 12.67
N GLN A 273 -18.04 2.75 13.84
CA GLN A 273 -17.22 3.92 14.18
C GLN A 273 -16.07 4.12 13.20
N LEU A 274 -15.44 3.04 12.76
CA LEU A 274 -14.33 3.11 11.82
C LEU A 274 -14.77 3.62 10.44
N LEU A 275 -15.88 3.10 9.93
CA LEU A 275 -16.48 3.54 8.67
C LEU A 275 -16.92 5.00 8.75
N GLU A 276 -17.59 5.39 9.84
CA GLU A 276 -17.99 6.78 10.08
C GLU A 276 -16.78 7.72 10.08
N ASN A 277 -15.72 7.36 10.81
CA ASN A 277 -14.49 8.15 10.84
C ASN A 277 -13.79 8.22 9.48
N SER A 278 -13.85 7.15 8.68
CA SER A 278 -13.27 7.12 7.34
C SER A 278 -13.98 8.07 6.36
N ASN A 279 -15.27 8.35 6.55
CA ASN A 279 -16.05 9.23 5.68
C ASN A 279 -15.50 10.66 5.61
N LYS A 280 -14.80 11.11 6.66
CA LYS A 280 -14.11 12.42 6.71
C LYS A 280 -13.06 12.56 5.58
N PHE A 281 -12.56 11.44 5.05
CA PHE A 281 -11.48 11.39 4.06
C PHE A 281 -11.95 10.89 2.68
N LYS A 282 -13.25 10.64 2.48
CA LYS A 282 -13.80 10.03 1.24
C LYS A 282 -13.46 10.80 -0.05
N ASN A 283 -13.23 12.11 0.07
CA ASN A 283 -12.92 13.01 -1.05
C ASN A 283 -11.42 13.26 -1.24
N GLN A 284 -10.55 12.58 -0.49
CA GLN A 284 -9.09 12.66 -0.63
C GLN A 284 -8.56 11.54 -1.52
N LYS A 285 -7.24 11.46 -1.69
CA LYS A 285 -6.56 10.46 -2.51
C LYS A 285 -7.03 10.46 -3.97
N LYS A 286 -7.18 11.65 -4.55
CA LYS A 286 -7.62 11.86 -5.93
C LYS A 286 -6.41 11.95 -6.86
N LEU A 287 -6.58 11.47 -8.09
CA LEU A 287 -5.60 11.67 -9.15
C LEU A 287 -5.77 13.09 -9.72
N GLU A 288 -4.76 13.94 -9.50
CA GLU A 288 -4.68 15.33 -9.95
C GLU A 288 -3.72 15.46 -11.14
N LEU A 289 -4.08 16.37 -12.04
CA LEU A 289 -3.29 16.74 -13.20
C LEU A 289 -2.87 18.21 -13.05
N LYS A 290 -1.58 18.47 -13.25
CA LYS A 290 -1.04 19.83 -13.30
C LYS A 290 -0.37 20.05 -14.65
N TYR A 291 -0.82 21.09 -15.34
CA TYR A 291 -0.21 21.59 -16.56
C TYR A 291 0.75 22.71 -16.22
N TYR A 292 1.94 22.67 -16.80
CA TYR A 292 2.90 23.76 -16.73
C TYR A 292 2.81 24.59 -18.01
N ASP A 293 3.31 25.82 -17.95
CA ASP A 293 3.30 26.71 -19.11
C ASP A 293 4.07 26.08 -20.27
N PRO A 294 3.52 26.10 -21.50
CA PRO A 294 4.22 25.58 -22.66
C PRO A 294 5.52 26.35 -22.94
N VAL A 295 6.57 25.62 -23.29
CA VAL A 295 7.86 26.18 -23.73
C VAL A 295 7.98 26.02 -25.24
N THR A 296 8.29 27.10 -25.95
CA THR A 296 8.58 27.05 -27.38
C THR A 296 10.01 26.55 -27.61
N ASN A 297 10.15 25.52 -28.42
CA ASN A 297 11.41 24.94 -28.84
C ASN A 297 12.03 25.71 -30.01
N TYR A 298 13.28 25.38 -30.36
CA TYR A 298 14.01 25.98 -31.48
C TYR A 298 13.34 25.76 -32.85
N ASP A 299 12.54 24.72 -33.01
CA ASP A 299 11.81 24.36 -34.22
C ASP A 299 10.36 24.90 -34.23
N GLU A 300 10.07 25.89 -33.39
CA GLU A 300 8.74 26.50 -33.19
C GLU A 300 7.66 25.56 -32.63
N THR A 301 8.01 24.31 -32.31
CA THR A 301 7.10 23.42 -31.59
C THR A 301 6.93 23.87 -30.14
N LYS A 302 5.76 23.61 -29.55
CA LYS A 302 5.50 23.87 -28.13
C LYS A 302 5.55 22.56 -27.35
N SER A 303 6.43 22.49 -26.36
CA SER A 303 6.44 21.40 -25.38
C SER A 303 5.73 21.82 -24.12
N VAL A 304 4.93 20.91 -23.56
CA VAL A 304 4.23 21.11 -22.29
C VAL A 304 4.64 20.00 -21.33
N ILE A 305 4.86 20.37 -20.07
CA ILE A 305 5.02 19.38 -19.00
C ILE A 305 3.65 19.15 -18.38
N VAL A 306 3.26 17.88 -18.32
CA VAL A 306 2.07 17.44 -17.58
C VAL A 306 2.53 16.57 -16.43
N GLN A 307 2.12 16.92 -15.22
CA GLN A 307 2.42 16.16 -14.01
C GLN A 307 1.16 15.48 -13.50
N HIS A 308 1.20 14.16 -13.40
CA HIS A 308 0.15 13.34 -12.80
C HIS A 308 0.59 12.90 -11.41
N HIS A 309 -0.25 13.10 -10.41
CA HIS A 309 0.01 12.57 -9.09
C HIS A 309 -1.28 12.28 -8.33
N LYS A 310 -1.23 11.29 -7.45
CA LYS A 310 -2.31 11.03 -6.51
C LYS A 310 -2.05 11.81 -5.24
N THR A 311 -3.02 12.60 -4.79
CA THR A 311 -2.94 13.20 -3.46
C THR A 311 -2.88 12.09 -2.40
N PRO A 312 -2.21 12.31 -1.27
CA PRO A 312 -2.22 11.37 -0.15
C PRO A 312 -3.53 11.50 0.63
N TYR A 313 -3.73 10.60 1.60
CA TYR A 313 -4.60 10.90 2.73
C TYR A 313 -3.87 11.81 3.71
N MET A 314 -4.53 12.85 4.19
CA MET A 314 -3.99 13.86 5.10
C MET A 314 -4.64 13.70 6.48
N LEU A 315 -4.16 12.75 7.30
CA LEU A 315 -4.70 12.44 8.63
C LEU A 315 -4.04 13.25 9.76
N ASN A 316 -2.95 13.98 9.46
CA ASN A 316 -2.02 14.54 10.43
C ASN A 316 -1.56 13.49 11.44
N LEU A 317 -1.17 12.32 10.91
CA LEU A 317 -0.79 11.17 11.71
C LEU A 317 0.39 11.55 12.63
N ASN A 318 0.28 11.21 13.92
CA ASN A 318 1.33 11.40 14.91
C ASN A 318 1.50 10.12 15.71
N LEU A 319 2.29 9.19 15.15
CA LEU A 319 2.55 7.89 15.76
C LEU A 319 3.51 8.04 16.94
N SER A 320 3.13 7.52 18.11
CA SER A 320 3.88 7.72 19.36
C SER A 320 5.32 7.21 19.32
N PHE A 321 5.57 6.22 18.46
CA PHE A 321 6.84 5.52 18.30
C PHE A 321 7.70 6.04 17.13
N VAL A 322 7.24 7.05 16.39
CA VAL A 322 7.97 7.62 15.25
C VAL A 322 8.48 9.02 15.57
N LYS A 323 9.78 9.25 15.37
CA LYS A 323 10.40 10.59 15.49
C LYS A 323 11.18 10.92 14.23
N GLN A 324 11.13 12.17 13.77
CA GLN A 324 11.99 12.62 12.65
C GLN A 324 13.46 12.71 13.10
N THR A 325 14.39 12.27 12.25
CA THR A 325 15.85 12.39 12.47
C THR A 325 16.29 13.87 12.46
N GLN A 326 17.51 14.16 12.92
CA GLN A 326 18.06 15.52 12.79
C GLN A 326 18.21 15.91 11.31
N HIS A 327 18.67 14.97 10.48
CA HIS A 327 18.74 15.15 9.03
C HIS A 327 17.39 15.54 8.43
N ALA A 328 16.30 14.84 8.79
CA ALA A 328 14.96 15.18 8.33
C ALA A 328 14.54 16.59 8.78
N LYS A 329 14.80 16.96 10.04
CA LYS A 329 14.46 18.29 10.56
C LYS A 329 15.17 19.42 9.83
N SER A 330 16.43 19.22 9.43
CA SER A 330 17.21 20.21 8.66
C SER A 330 16.96 20.16 7.15
N TYR A 331 16.28 19.13 6.64
CA TYR A 331 16.07 18.94 5.21
C TYR A 331 15.17 20.04 4.64
N LYS A 332 15.65 20.72 3.60
CA LYS A 332 14.90 21.71 2.82
C LYS A 332 14.26 21.04 1.62
N LEU A 333 12.93 21.12 1.52
CA LEU A 333 12.21 20.63 0.35
C LEU A 333 12.56 21.47 -0.88
N SER A 334 12.68 20.81 -2.03
CA SER A 334 12.84 21.47 -3.33
C SER A 334 11.60 22.28 -3.74
N GLY A 335 10.41 21.83 -3.34
CA GLY A 335 9.12 22.45 -3.67
C GLY A 335 8.66 22.28 -5.13
N CYS A 336 9.54 21.88 -6.04
CA CYS A 336 9.26 21.86 -7.49
C CYS A 336 9.07 20.46 -8.07
N TYR A 337 9.66 19.42 -7.47
CA TYR A 337 9.60 18.05 -7.97
C TYR A 337 9.50 17.04 -6.82
N SER A 338 9.26 15.77 -7.15
CA SER A 338 9.16 14.69 -6.17
C SER A 338 10.41 14.58 -5.29
N GLU A 339 10.20 14.47 -3.98
CA GLU A 339 11.28 14.22 -3.03
C GLU A 339 11.68 12.75 -3.05
N ILE A 340 12.84 12.43 -3.63
CA ILE A 340 13.34 11.06 -3.79
C ILE A 340 14.27 10.72 -2.63
N ARG A 341 14.17 9.52 -2.04
CA ARG A 341 15.04 9.05 -0.95
C ARG A 341 16.51 9.09 -1.32
N ASP A 342 16.85 8.49 -2.45
CA ASP A 342 18.19 8.48 -3.01
C ASP A 342 18.30 9.58 -4.09
N GLU A 343 19.02 10.64 -3.73
CA GLU A 343 19.19 11.81 -4.58
C GLU A 343 20.12 11.54 -5.77
N SER A 344 20.91 10.45 -5.75
CA SER A 344 21.76 10.08 -6.89
C SER A 344 20.95 9.79 -8.16
N TYR A 345 19.69 9.34 -8.03
CA TYR A 345 18.79 9.14 -9.17
C TYR A 345 18.46 10.44 -9.91
N ARG A 346 18.63 11.62 -9.29
CA ARG A 346 18.47 12.91 -9.99
C ARG A 346 19.67 13.26 -10.88
N ASN A 347 20.82 12.69 -10.59
CA ASN A 347 22.09 13.04 -11.24
C ASN A 347 22.53 12.02 -12.30
N LYS A 348 21.81 10.90 -12.46
CA LYS A 348 22.01 9.98 -13.57
C LYS A 348 21.40 10.59 -14.83
N ARG A 349 22.23 11.26 -15.62
CA ARG A 349 21.91 11.66 -17.00
C ARG A 349 22.02 10.46 -17.92
#